data_AF-A0A6G6IZB7-F1
#
_entry.id   AF-A0A6G6IZB7-F1
#
_cell.length_a   1.000
_cell.length_b   1.000
_cell.length_c   1.000
_cell.angle_alpha   90.00
_cell.angle_beta   90.00
_cell.angle_gamma   90.00
#
_symmetry.space_group_name_H-M   'P 1'
#
loop_
_entity.id
_entity.type
_entity.pdbx_description
1 polymer ?
#
loop_
_entity_poly.entity_id
_entity_poly.type
_entity_poly.pdbx_seq_one_letter_code
_entity_poly.pdbx_strand_id
1 'polypeptide(L)'
;MKRLLLTLPLILLAACSSPGKLKEEAPGLRMESAKSPSVYMTCLLPKWREIRSSSSVKEIRFGYRLLMPATASDSPEALLEATAADKGSDVVLYRRHSPSPDDAINLAARSCL
;
A
#
# COMPACT_ATOMS: atom_id res chain seq x y z
N MET A 1 -39.12 -28.93 -34.36
CA MET A 1 -37.67 -28.70 -34.37
C MET A 1 -37.28 -27.93 -33.12
N LYS A 2 -36.60 -28.57 -32.16
CA LYS A 2 -36.37 -28.07 -30.80
C LYS A 2 -34.97 -27.44 -30.75
N ARG A 3 -34.88 -26.11 -30.69
CA ARG A 3 -33.59 -25.39 -30.64
C ARG A 3 -33.03 -25.50 -29.21
N LEU A 4 -32.00 -26.32 -29.03
CA LEU A 4 -31.20 -26.33 -27.80
C LEU A 4 -30.41 -25.01 -27.76
N LEU A 5 -30.83 -24.08 -26.90
CA LEU A 5 -30.05 -22.90 -26.55
C LEU A 5 -28.97 -23.35 -25.55
N LEU A 6 -27.76 -23.51 -26.05
CA LEU A 6 -26.58 -23.82 -25.26
C LEU A 6 -26.13 -22.54 -24.53
N THR A 7 -26.56 -22.36 -23.29
CA THR A 7 -26.12 -21.24 -22.45
C THR A 7 -24.73 -21.53 -21.88
N LEU A 8 -23.71 -20.88 -22.43
CA LEU A 8 -22.34 -20.92 -21.91
C LEU A 8 -22.24 -19.97 -20.69
N PRO A 9 -21.82 -20.44 -19.50
CA PRO A 9 -21.66 -19.57 -18.36
C PRO A 9 -20.45 -18.64 -18.59
N LEU A 10 -20.71 -17.34 -18.66
CA LEU A 10 -19.67 -16.31 -18.73
C LEU A 10 -19.08 -16.14 -17.32
N ILE A 11 -17.98 -16.84 -17.04
CA ILE A 11 -17.23 -16.67 -15.79
C ILE A 11 -16.50 -15.32 -15.89
N LEU A 12 -17.09 -14.28 -15.31
CA LEU A 12 -16.45 -12.99 -15.11
C LEU A 12 -15.33 -13.19 -14.09
N LEU A 13 -14.09 -13.30 -14.58
CA LEU A 13 -12.90 -13.21 -13.74
C LEU A 13 -12.83 -11.79 -13.18
N ALA A 14 -13.28 -11.61 -11.93
CA ALA A 14 -12.97 -10.40 -11.19
C ALA A 14 -11.45 -10.31 -11.08
N ALA A 15 -10.86 -9.31 -11.73
CA ALA A 15 -9.44 -9.03 -11.59
C ALA A 15 -9.21 -8.55 -10.16
N CYS A 16 -8.78 -9.44 -9.25
CA CYS A 16 -8.29 -9.05 -7.94
C CYS A 16 -7.07 -8.14 -8.13
N SER A 17 -7.25 -6.83 -7.98
CA SER A 17 -6.16 -5.86 -8.00
C SER A 17 -5.31 -6.03 -6.74
N SER A 18 -4.31 -6.90 -6.82
CA SER A 18 -3.33 -7.06 -5.75
C SER A 18 -2.45 -5.82 -5.67
N PRO A 19 -2.17 -5.28 -4.46
CA PRO A 19 -1.19 -4.22 -4.28
C PRO A 19 0.23 -4.60 -4.73
N GLY A 20 0.48 -5.88 -5.04
CA GLY A 20 1.71 -6.35 -5.66
C GLY A 20 2.07 -5.62 -6.97
N LYS A 21 1.06 -5.23 -7.76
CA LYS A 21 1.29 -4.45 -9.00
C LYS A 21 2.06 -3.16 -8.77
N LEU A 22 1.80 -2.47 -7.66
CA LEU A 22 2.50 -1.22 -7.33
C LEU A 22 3.98 -1.44 -7.01
N LYS A 23 4.32 -2.61 -6.45
CA LYS A 23 5.71 -2.96 -6.14
C LYS A 23 6.53 -3.32 -7.38
N GLU A 24 5.89 -3.89 -8.40
CA GLU A 24 6.52 -4.25 -9.65
C GLU A 24 6.79 -3.02 -10.53
N GLU A 25 5.88 -2.05 -10.50
CA GLU A 25 5.86 -0.94 -11.46
C GLU A 25 6.56 0.33 -10.94
N ALA A 26 6.71 0.50 -9.61
CA ALA A 26 7.25 1.72 -9.03
C ALA A 26 8.54 1.50 -8.21
N PRO A 27 9.56 2.37 -8.36
CA PRO A 27 10.73 2.35 -7.49
C PRO A 27 10.32 2.66 -6.04
N GLY A 28 10.69 1.77 -5.13
CA GLY A 28 10.45 1.96 -3.70
C GLY A 28 11.45 2.94 -3.10
N LEU A 29 10.97 3.99 -2.44
CA LEU A 29 11.78 4.83 -1.56
C LEU A 29 12.10 4.03 -0.30
N ARG A 30 13.39 3.73 -0.08
CA ARG A 30 13.88 3.03 1.10
C ARG A 30 14.36 4.02 2.14
N MET A 31 13.99 3.76 3.39
CA MET A 31 14.31 4.55 4.56
C MET A 31 14.55 3.59 5.75
N GLU A 32 15.33 4.03 6.72
CA GLU A 32 15.57 3.29 7.97
C GLU A 32 15.00 4.07 9.14
N SER A 33 14.36 3.38 10.07
CA SER A 33 13.87 3.95 11.34
C SER A 33 14.52 3.23 12.51
N ALA A 34 14.92 3.99 13.54
CA ALA A 34 15.36 3.42 14.81
C ALA A 34 14.20 2.82 15.63
N LYS A 35 12.95 3.00 15.18
CA LYS A 35 11.74 2.48 15.83
C LYS A 35 11.45 1.08 15.33
N SER A 36 10.85 0.25 16.20
CA SER A 36 10.28 -1.04 15.76
C SER A 36 9.14 -0.81 14.76
N PRO A 37 8.80 -1.80 13.91
CA PRO A 37 7.72 -1.66 12.94
C PRO A 37 6.39 -1.20 13.56
N SER A 38 6.02 -1.73 14.72
CA SER A 38 4.76 -1.37 15.39
C SER A 38 4.73 0.07 15.88
N VAL A 39 5.84 0.56 16.44
CA VAL A 39 5.97 1.93 16.93
C VAL A 39 5.98 2.90 15.74
N TYR A 40 6.71 2.58 14.67
CA TYR A 40 6.69 3.35 13.43
C TYR A 40 5.25 3.46 12.87
N MET A 41 4.52 2.35 12.81
CA MET A 41 3.15 2.34 12.31
C MET A 41 2.17 3.14 13.16
N THR A 42 2.35 3.15 14.49
CA THR A 42 1.52 3.94 15.41
C THR A 42 1.63 5.44 15.11
N CYS A 43 2.82 5.91 14.71
CA CYS A 43 3.02 7.29 14.27
C CYS A 43 2.41 7.55 12.88
N LEU A 44 2.62 6.63 11.94
CA LEU A 44 2.32 6.87 10.53
C LEU A 44 0.82 6.80 10.21
N LEU A 45 0.14 5.78 10.75
CA LEU A 45 -1.26 5.50 10.43
C LEU A 45 -2.19 6.72 10.61
N PRO A 46 -2.18 7.47 11.72
CA PRO A 46 -3.06 8.64 11.87
C PRO A 46 -2.80 9.70 10.79
N LYS A 47 -1.52 10.01 10.51
CA LYS A 47 -1.13 11.01 9.48
C LYS A 47 -1.62 10.61 8.09
N TRP A 48 -1.47 9.33 7.73
CA TRP A 48 -1.96 8.85 6.43
C TRP A 48 -3.49 8.82 6.37
N ARG A 49 -4.18 8.58 7.49
CA ARG A 49 -5.65 8.65 7.55
C ARG A 49 -6.20 10.07 7.47
N GLU A 50 -5.44 11.07 7.91
CA GLU A 50 -5.77 12.48 7.67
C GLU A 50 -5.72 12.83 6.16
N ILE A 51 -4.77 12.24 5.41
CA ILE A 51 -4.65 12.43 3.95
C ILE A 51 -5.69 11.61 3.18
N ARG A 52 -5.89 10.35 3.60
CA ARG A 52 -6.84 9.38 3.03
C ARG A 52 -7.42 8.51 4.14
N SER A 53 -8.63 8.82 4.57
CA SER A 53 -9.32 8.14 5.70
C SER A 53 -9.46 6.62 5.53
N SER A 54 -9.52 6.16 4.27
CA SER A 54 -9.57 4.75 3.87
C SER A 54 -8.22 4.02 3.90
N SER A 55 -7.14 4.68 4.34
CA SER A 55 -5.85 4.03 4.57
C SER A 55 -5.98 2.93 5.62
N SER A 56 -5.40 1.76 5.32
CA SER A 56 -5.53 0.56 6.15
C SER A 56 -4.17 -0.09 6.41
N VAL A 57 -4.07 -0.82 7.53
CA VAL A 57 -2.86 -1.55 7.91
C VAL A 57 -3.17 -3.03 7.97
N LYS A 58 -2.24 -3.85 7.49
CA LYS A 58 -2.24 -5.29 7.62
C LYS A 58 -0.90 -5.75 8.18
N GLU A 59 -0.94 -6.65 9.14
CA GLU A 59 0.25 -7.33 9.63
C GLU A 59 0.80 -8.32 8.58
N ILE A 60 2.11 -8.36 8.44
CA ILE A 60 2.85 -9.27 7.56
C ILE A 60 3.94 -9.97 8.38
N ARG A 61 4.55 -11.02 7.82
CA ARG A 61 5.47 -11.94 8.55
C ARG A 61 6.49 -11.25 9.46
N PHE A 62 7.05 -10.12 9.03
CA PHE A 62 8.12 -9.42 9.78
C PHE A 62 7.77 -7.95 10.07
N GLY A 63 6.50 -7.57 10.10
CA GLY A 63 6.10 -6.20 10.40
C GLY A 63 4.74 -5.85 9.84
N TYR A 64 4.63 -4.68 9.22
CA TYR A 64 3.34 -4.13 8.81
C TYR A 64 3.38 -3.59 7.40
N ARG A 65 2.22 -3.66 6.75
CA ARG A 65 1.94 -3.08 5.46
C ARG A 65 0.80 -2.08 5.60
N LEU A 66 1.01 -0.84 5.21
CA LEU A 66 -0.01 0.18 5.12
C LEU A 66 -0.33 0.45 3.65
N LEU A 67 -1.61 0.36 3.29
CA LEU A 67 -2.11 0.62 1.95
C LEU A 67 -2.97 1.88 1.94
N MET A 68 -2.65 2.79 1.02
CA MET A 68 -3.43 3.98 0.74
C MET A 68 -4.09 3.82 -0.65
N PRO A 69 -5.42 3.74 -0.71
CA PRO A 69 -6.13 3.65 -1.99
C PRO A 69 -6.09 5.00 -2.73
N ALA A 70 -6.18 4.95 -4.05
CA ALA A 70 -6.39 6.14 -4.85
C ALA A 70 -7.82 6.71 -4.64
N THR A 71 -8.01 7.98 -4.95
CA THR A 71 -9.30 8.68 -4.76
C THR A 71 -10.41 8.18 -5.69
N ALA A 72 -10.06 7.80 -6.93
CA ALA A 72 -11.02 7.52 -7.99
C ALA A 72 -10.87 6.12 -8.62
N SER A 73 -10.02 5.25 -8.06
CA SER A 73 -9.78 3.91 -8.61
C SER A 73 -9.57 2.89 -7.51
N ASP A 74 -9.88 1.63 -7.80
CA ASP A 74 -9.58 0.48 -6.91
C ASP A 74 -8.09 0.14 -6.82
N SER A 75 -7.23 0.92 -7.49
CA SER A 75 -5.78 0.76 -7.42
C SER A 75 -5.18 1.54 -6.24
N PRO A 76 -4.12 1.01 -5.60
CA PRO A 76 -3.43 1.74 -4.55
C PRO A 76 -2.66 2.93 -5.13
N GLU A 77 -2.73 4.06 -4.41
CA GLU A 77 -1.93 5.27 -4.67
C GLU A 77 -0.54 5.13 -4.03
N ALA A 78 -0.50 4.60 -2.81
CA ALA A 78 0.73 4.32 -2.09
C ALA A 78 0.65 3.03 -1.27
N LEU A 79 1.80 2.40 -1.10
CA LEU A 79 1.99 1.21 -0.26
C LEU A 79 3.26 1.42 0.55
N LEU A 80 3.16 1.30 1.87
CA LEU A 80 4.32 1.33 2.75
C LEU A 80 4.46 -0.01 3.45
N GLU A 81 5.68 -0.52 3.55
CA GLU A 81 6.01 -1.67 4.37
C GLU A 81 7.09 -1.26 5.38
N ALA A 82 6.83 -1.55 6.66
CA ALA A 82 7.80 -1.44 7.72
C ALA A 82 8.11 -2.86 8.21
N THR A 83 9.35 -3.32 8.03
CA THR A 83 9.81 -4.66 8.44
C THR A 83 10.91 -4.55 9.47
N ALA A 84 10.97 -5.49 10.41
CA ALA A 84 11.99 -5.52 11.44
C ALA A 84 13.39 -5.61 10.81
N ALA A 85 14.33 -4.84 11.37
CA ALA A 85 15.75 -4.84 11.04
C ALA A 85 16.57 -4.94 12.33
N ASP A 86 17.88 -5.18 12.22
CA ASP A 86 18.77 -5.35 13.39
C ASP A 86 18.70 -4.19 14.38
N LYS A 87 18.44 -2.96 13.89
CA LYS A 87 18.35 -1.73 14.70
C LYS A 87 17.07 -0.94 14.43
N GLY A 88 15.92 -1.60 14.49
CA GLY A 88 14.61 -0.96 14.37
C GLY A 88 13.82 -1.52 13.19
N SER A 89 13.64 -0.72 12.15
CA SER A 89 12.89 -1.16 10.96
C SER A 89 13.41 -0.59 9.65
N ASP A 90 13.36 -1.45 8.64
CA ASP A 90 13.44 -1.06 7.23
C ASP A 90 12.06 -0.62 6.77
N VAL A 91 12.00 0.57 6.18
CA VAL A 91 10.77 1.15 5.65
C VAL A 91 10.89 1.31 4.15
N VAL A 92 9.95 0.73 3.41
CA VAL A 92 9.89 0.87 1.95
C VAL A 92 8.55 1.46 1.53
N LEU A 93 8.60 2.61 0.88
CA LEU A 93 7.45 3.33 0.36
C LEU A 93 7.39 3.21 -1.16
N TYR A 94 6.38 2.53 -1.67
CA TYR A 94 6.04 2.44 -3.08
C TYR A 94 4.94 3.44 -3.42
N ARG A 95 5.07 4.10 -4.58
CA ARG A 95 4.13 5.13 -5.02
C ARG A 95 3.81 5.00 -6.50
N ARG A 96 2.55 5.21 -6.86
CA ARG A 96 2.14 5.21 -8.26
C ARG A 96 2.73 6.39 -9.03
N HIS A 97 2.79 7.54 -8.38
CA HIS A 97 3.30 8.77 -8.97
C HIS A 97 4.60 9.21 -8.29
N SER A 98 5.53 9.71 -9.10
CA SER A 98 6.74 10.34 -8.59
C SER A 98 6.37 11.48 -7.66
N PRO A 99 6.90 11.51 -6.43
CA PRO A 99 6.53 12.52 -5.46
C PRO A 99 7.10 13.89 -5.82
N SER A 100 6.32 14.94 -5.54
CA SER A 100 6.85 16.30 -5.47
C SER A 100 7.62 16.51 -4.14
N PRO A 101 8.44 17.57 -4.03
CA PRO A 101 9.13 17.90 -2.77
C PRO A 101 8.19 18.07 -1.57
N ASP A 102 7.02 18.69 -1.79
CA ASP A 102 6.02 18.97 -0.75
C ASP A 102 4.96 17.87 -0.62
N ASP A 103 5.27 16.66 -1.08
CA ASP A 103 4.33 15.56 -1.04
C ASP A 103 4.02 15.12 0.40
N ALA A 104 2.76 15.30 0.81
CA ALA A 104 2.30 15.06 2.17
C ALA A 104 2.46 13.59 2.62
N ILE A 105 2.32 12.62 1.71
CA ILE A 105 2.43 11.19 2.02
C ILE A 105 3.88 10.86 2.40
N ASN A 106 4.83 11.36 1.62
CA ASN A 106 6.27 11.20 1.87
C ASN A 106 6.71 11.94 3.12
N LEU A 107 6.26 13.18 3.30
CA LEU A 107 6.58 13.99 4.47
C LEU A 107 6.07 13.31 5.75
N ALA A 108 4.84 12.77 5.73
CA ALA A 108 4.31 11.98 6.84
C ALA A 108 5.19 10.76 7.15
N ALA A 109 5.59 9.99 6.13
CA ALA A 109 6.47 8.83 6.31
C ALA A 109 7.83 9.20 6.91
N ARG A 110 8.44 10.30 6.43
CA ARG A 110 9.73 10.80 6.93
C ARG A 110 9.65 11.34 8.36
N SER A 111 8.55 12.00 8.71
CA SER A 111 8.35 12.56 10.05
C SER A 111 8.28 11.51 11.16
N CYS A 112 8.05 10.24 10.80
CA CYS A 112 7.92 9.14 11.75
C CYS A 112 9.21 8.31 11.91
N LEU A 113 10.28 8.57 11.15
CA LEU A 113 11.56 7.86 11.26
C LEU A 113 12.16 7.93 12.65
#